data_AF-A0A0F9QHP9-F1
#
_entry.id   AF-A0A0F9QHP9-F1
#
_cell.length_a   1.000
_cell.length_b   1.000
_cell.length_c   1.000
_cell.angle_alpha   90.00
_cell.angle_beta   90.00
_cell.angle_gamma   90.00
#
_symmetry.space_group_name_H-M   'P 1'
#
loop_
_entity.id
_entity.type
_entity.pdbx_description
1 polymer ?
#
loop_
_entity_poly.entity_id
_entity_poly.type
_entity_poly.pdbx_seq_one_letter_code
_entity_poly.pdbx_strand_id
1 'polypeptide(L)'
;MSNKRRIKVKKIPMKVSKGTVIERFMTGEGKKLSENSDIADKNPEDILMAIRFGDSHVHVIYPEDGILCQQMVEKILYELDFEIEEEPERIDDGSAKGILSNVFPLPPGKMEPFIEIPKLSELSVNLPKRIVFHNRQAIGDILMFTCAIRDFKKAFPNIQVQVDSTVGHIWDHNPNINRESWPLLIDPVMYNQTGDKASDGQMLEYNKQAVLEAVQQDKPVKLYIGPGKATNASNRSDNHFANAYRTSMENVLGVTIPQGPIRADIYMTEEEYNRPPIIESPYWLITAGEKGDWTCKTFAFEKWREVVKAMPLMTFVQIG
;
A
#
# COMPACT_ATOMS: atom_id res chain seq x y z
N MET A 1 19.78 2.93 -37.70
CA MET A 1 19.44 4.38 -37.65
C MET A 1 18.14 4.50 -36.86
N SER A 2 18.20 5.13 -35.69
CA SER A 2 17.13 5.15 -34.68
C SER A 2 16.05 6.16 -35.04
N ASN A 3 14.83 5.68 -35.33
CA ASN A 3 13.63 6.50 -35.52
C ASN A 3 13.15 7.06 -34.17
N LYS A 4 13.16 8.38 -34.00
CA LYS A 4 12.61 9.07 -32.81
C LYS A 4 11.12 9.35 -33.02
N ARG A 5 10.25 8.70 -32.24
CA ARG A 5 8.81 9.04 -32.13
C ARG A 5 8.65 10.41 -31.46
N ARG A 6 7.83 11.30 -32.01
CA ARG A 6 7.44 12.58 -31.39
C ARG A 6 6.01 12.48 -30.86
N ILE A 7 5.82 12.81 -29.59
CA ILE A 7 4.54 12.86 -28.88
C ILE A 7 4.07 14.32 -28.85
N LYS A 8 2.81 14.61 -29.22
CA LYS A 8 2.19 15.93 -29.03
C LYS A 8 1.10 15.83 -27.97
N VAL A 9 1.18 16.71 -26.97
CA VAL A 9 0.28 16.78 -25.80
C VAL A 9 -0.73 17.90 -26.01
N LYS A 10 -2.03 17.62 -25.90
CA LYS A 10 -3.11 18.63 -25.97
C LYS A 10 -3.46 19.09 -24.56
N LYS A 11 -3.59 20.41 -24.35
CA LYS A 11 -3.78 21.00 -23.01
C LYS A 11 -5.27 21.05 -22.64
N ILE A 12 -5.69 20.23 -21.69
CA ILE A 12 -7.00 20.27 -21.03
C ILE A 12 -6.87 21.17 -19.78
N PRO A 13 -7.88 22.00 -19.40
CA PRO A 13 -7.71 22.91 -18.27
C PRO A 13 -7.60 22.15 -16.95
N MET A 14 -6.45 22.29 -16.28
CA MET A 14 -6.10 21.70 -14.99
C MET A 14 -7.04 22.11 -13.85
N LYS A 15 -7.50 21.12 -13.06
CA LYS A 15 -7.70 21.29 -11.61
C LYS A 15 -6.44 20.79 -10.91
N VAL A 16 -5.59 21.71 -10.47
CA VAL A 16 -4.36 21.40 -9.73
C VAL A 16 -4.75 20.95 -8.32
N SER A 17 -4.51 19.69 -7.96
CA SER A 17 -4.43 19.32 -6.54
C SER A 17 -3.18 19.98 -5.97
N LYS A 18 -3.35 20.80 -4.92
CA LYS A 18 -2.22 21.42 -4.23
C LYS A 18 -1.43 20.31 -3.53
N GLY A 19 -0.33 19.83 -4.10
CA GLY A 19 0.55 18.90 -3.40
C GLY A 19 1.69 18.29 -4.22
N THR A 20 1.49 18.02 -5.51
CA THR A 20 2.54 17.37 -6.33
C THR A 20 3.26 18.38 -7.20
N VAL A 21 4.53 18.64 -6.90
CA VAL A 21 5.42 19.45 -7.76
C VAL A 21 6.36 18.48 -8.48
N ILE A 22 6.20 18.36 -9.80
CA ILE A 22 7.13 17.60 -10.64
C ILE A 22 8.25 18.56 -11.07
N GLU A 23 9.40 18.51 -10.40
CA GLU A 23 10.59 19.28 -10.78
C GLU A 23 11.52 18.42 -11.65
N ARG A 24 11.90 18.94 -12.82
CA ARG A 24 12.85 18.29 -13.73
C ARG A 24 14.25 18.80 -13.38
N PHE A 25 15.04 18.01 -12.67
CA PHE A 25 16.42 18.36 -12.38
C PHE A 25 17.31 18.08 -13.60
N MET A 26 17.90 19.14 -14.16
CA MET A 26 18.98 19.01 -15.14
C MET A 26 20.29 18.70 -14.40
N THR A 27 21.14 17.91 -15.05
CA THR A 27 22.34 17.20 -14.58
C THR A 27 23.31 17.92 -13.63
N GLY A 28 23.23 19.25 -13.47
CA GLY A 28 24.05 20.01 -12.52
C GLY A 28 23.54 19.99 -11.06
N GLU A 29 22.25 19.74 -10.81
CA GLU A 29 21.69 19.77 -9.44
C GLU A 29 21.73 18.42 -8.70
N GLY A 30 22.08 17.32 -9.38
CA GLY A 30 22.22 15.99 -8.77
C GLY A 30 23.23 15.94 -7.62
N LYS A 31 24.27 16.79 -7.65
CA LYS A 31 25.29 16.89 -6.61
C LYS A 31 24.77 17.37 -5.25
N LYS A 32 23.66 18.11 -5.20
CA LYS A 32 23.04 18.53 -3.92
C LYS A 32 22.18 17.42 -3.29
N LEU A 33 21.75 16.44 -4.09
CA LEU A 33 20.98 15.28 -3.62
C LEU A 33 21.88 14.14 -3.14
N SER A 34 23.12 14.05 -3.66
CA SER A 34 24.11 13.04 -3.25
C SER A 34 24.75 13.26 -1.87
N GLU A 35 24.43 14.35 -1.17
CA GLU A 35 24.84 14.56 0.23
C GLU A 35 24.01 13.70 1.22
N ASN A 36 22.98 13.00 0.71
CA ASN A 36 22.23 12.02 1.48
C ASN A 36 22.98 10.68 1.52
N SER A 37 23.33 10.19 2.72
CA SER A 37 24.20 9.02 2.94
C SER A 37 23.69 7.72 2.30
N ASP A 38 22.39 7.65 1.99
CA ASP A 38 21.75 6.46 1.42
C ASP A 38 21.91 6.35 -0.11
N ILE A 39 22.49 7.37 -0.76
CA ILE A 39 22.74 7.43 -2.22
C ILE A 39 24.23 7.19 -2.56
N ALA A 40 25.06 6.94 -1.54
CA ALA A 40 26.52 7.11 -1.60
C ALA A 40 27.31 6.17 -2.55
N ASP A 41 26.69 5.18 -3.19
CA ASP A 41 27.40 4.18 -3.99
C ASP A 41 27.25 4.32 -5.52
N LYS A 42 26.51 5.31 -6.05
CA LYS A 42 26.32 5.47 -7.51
C LYS A 42 26.59 6.89 -8.01
N ASN A 43 27.12 6.97 -9.25
CA ASN A 43 27.56 8.22 -9.84
C ASN A 43 26.36 9.15 -10.15
N PRO A 44 26.31 10.39 -9.64
CA PRO A 44 25.17 11.29 -9.81
C PRO A 44 24.88 11.69 -11.27
N GLU A 45 25.86 11.53 -12.15
CA GLU A 45 25.78 11.90 -13.57
C GLU A 45 24.99 10.87 -14.39
N ASP A 46 24.75 9.69 -13.82
CA ASP A 46 23.97 8.60 -14.41
C ASP A 46 22.49 8.67 -14.04
N ILE A 47 22.05 9.70 -13.31
CA ILE A 47 20.65 9.88 -12.93
C ILE A 47 19.84 10.38 -14.12
N LEU A 48 18.89 9.56 -14.60
CA LEU A 48 17.96 9.92 -15.67
C LEU A 48 16.86 10.86 -15.16
N MET A 49 16.36 10.61 -13.95
CA MET A 49 15.27 11.38 -13.34
C MET A 49 15.26 11.21 -11.82
N ALA A 50 14.97 12.27 -11.10
CA ALA A 50 14.71 12.23 -9.66
C ALA A 50 13.34 12.84 -9.36
N ILE A 51 12.52 12.15 -8.56
CA ILE A 51 11.17 12.59 -8.18
C ILE A 51 11.12 12.71 -6.66
N ARG A 52 10.76 13.90 -6.18
CA ARG A 52 10.59 14.18 -4.76
C ARG A 52 9.10 14.13 -4.41
N PHE A 53 8.75 13.26 -3.49
CA PHE A 53 7.42 13.18 -2.91
C PHE A 53 7.34 14.08 -1.67
N GLY A 54 6.14 14.60 -1.38
CA GLY A 54 5.91 15.68 -0.41
C GLY A 54 6.39 15.43 1.02
N ASP A 55 6.77 14.21 1.36
CA ASP A 55 7.34 13.80 2.65
C ASP A 55 8.89 13.76 2.67
N SER A 56 9.55 14.37 1.68
CA SER A 56 11.02 14.42 1.52
C SER A 56 11.64 13.15 0.93
N HIS A 57 10.83 12.15 0.57
CA HIS A 57 11.31 10.95 -0.11
C HIS A 57 11.68 11.28 -1.56
N VAL A 58 12.90 10.93 -1.98
CA VAL A 58 13.38 11.15 -3.35
C VAL A 58 13.63 9.80 -4.01
N HIS A 59 12.85 9.49 -5.05
CA HIS A 59 13.14 8.37 -5.94
C HIS A 59 14.08 8.82 -7.05
N VAL A 60 15.14 8.06 -7.28
CA VAL A 60 16.14 8.31 -8.32
C VAL A 60 16.08 7.16 -9.33
N ILE A 61 16.02 7.47 -10.62
CA ILE A 61 15.86 6.51 -11.72
C ILE A 61 17.12 6.55 -12.58
N TYR A 62 17.66 5.38 -12.91
CA TYR A 62 18.82 5.19 -13.77
C TYR A 62 18.40 4.68 -15.17
N PRO A 63 19.15 4.98 -16.24
CA PRO A 63 18.84 4.59 -17.62
C PRO A 63 18.64 3.08 -17.85
N GLU A 64 19.27 2.24 -17.04
CA GLU A 64 19.22 0.78 -17.13
C GLU A 64 17.95 0.13 -16.56
N ASP A 65 17.13 0.85 -15.79
CA ASP A 65 15.89 0.32 -15.18
C ASP A 65 14.69 0.39 -16.13
N GLY A 66 14.77 -0.35 -17.25
CA GLY A 66 13.78 -0.32 -18.33
C GLY A 66 12.35 -0.73 -17.93
N ILE A 67 12.21 -1.67 -16.99
CA ILE A 67 10.90 -2.13 -16.48
C ILE A 67 10.26 -1.05 -15.59
N LEU A 68 11.07 -0.37 -14.78
CA LEU A 68 10.60 0.69 -13.89
C LEU A 68 10.18 1.94 -14.68
N CYS A 69 10.91 2.30 -15.73
CA CYS A 69 10.54 3.40 -16.62
C CYS A 69 9.18 3.19 -17.29
N GLN A 70 8.87 1.98 -17.74
CA GLN A 70 7.59 1.70 -18.39
C GLN A 70 6.42 1.77 -17.40
N GLN A 71 6.56 1.14 -16.23
CA GLN A 71 5.54 1.16 -15.18
C GLN A 71 5.29 2.57 -14.62
N MET A 72 6.33 3.40 -14.56
CA MET A 72 6.21 4.79 -14.11
C MET A 72 5.58 5.69 -15.17
N VAL A 73 5.90 5.51 -16.46
CA VAL A 73 5.22 6.24 -17.54
C VAL A 73 3.73 5.90 -17.57
N GLU A 74 3.38 4.62 -17.44
CA GLU A 74 1.98 4.18 -17.36
C GLU A 74 1.28 4.79 -16.15
N LYS A 75 1.95 4.81 -14.99
CA LYS A 75 1.40 5.41 -13.76
C LYS A 75 1.26 6.94 -13.84
N ILE A 76 2.21 7.64 -14.44
CA ILE A 76 2.15 9.10 -14.65
C ILE A 76 1.06 9.45 -15.66
N LEU A 77 0.91 8.69 -16.73
CA LEU A 77 -0.16 8.90 -17.72
C LEU A 77 -1.54 8.66 -17.11
N TYR A 78 -1.65 7.64 -16.24
CA TYR A 78 -2.84 7.35 -15.47
C TYR A 78 -3.18 8.46 -14.45
N GLU A 79 -2.19 8.98 -13.72
CA GLU A 79 -2.41 10.06 -12.74
C GLU A 79 -2.66 11.43 -13.39
N LEU A 80 -2.19 11.64 -14.63
CA LEU A 80 -2.40 12.87 -15.40
C LEU A 80 -3.62 12.82 -16.35
N ASP A 81 -4.37 11.72 -16.34
CA ASP A 81 -5.58 11.49 -17.14
C ASP A 81 -5.37 11.75 -18.65
N PHE A 82 -4.23 11.27 -19.18
CA PHE A 82 -3.93 11.33 -20.61
C PHE A 82 -4.19 9.98 -21.29
N GLU A 83 -5.11 9.94 -22.25
CA GLU A 83 -5.25 8.80 -23.16
C GLU A 83 -4.18 8.85 -24.26
N ILE A 84 -3.57 7.70 -24.56
CA ILE A 84 -2.72 7.52 -25.74
C ILE A 84 -3.63 7.16 -26.91
N GLU A 85 -3.91 8.12 -27.80
CA GLU A 85 -4.46 7.80 -29.12
C GLU A 85 -3.33 7.37 -30.07
N GLU A 86 -3.41 6.14 -30.60
CA GLU A 86 -2.63 5.74 -31.77
C GLU A 86 -3.37 6.20 -33.03
N GLU A 87 -2.86 7.23 -33.72
CA GLU A 87 -3.43 7.62 -35.01
C GLU A 87 -2.75 6.94 -36.22
N PRO A 88 -3.52 6.58 -37.26
CA PRO A 88 -3.01 6.07 -38.53
C PRO A 88 -2.37 7.18 -39.38
N GLU A 89 -1.40 6.80 -40.22
CA GLU A 89 -0.60 7.71 -41.03
C GLU A 89 -1.41 8.67 -41.92
N ARG A 90 -1.21 10.00 -41.79
CA ARG A 90 -1.22 10.92 -42.95
C ARG A 90 -0.67 12.34 -42.72
N ILE A 91 0.31 12.64 -43.58
CA ILE A 91 0.64 13.83 -44.39
C ILE A 91 0.34 15.24 -43.83
N ASP A 92 1.44 15.99 -43.75
CA ASP A 92 1.66 17.40 -43.36
C ASP A 92 0.95 18.44 -44.25
N ASP A 93 0.29 19.42 -43.63
CA ASP A 93 0.18 20.78 -44.16
C ASP A 93 0.30 21.84 -43.04
N GLY A 94 1.38 22.60 -43.10
CA GLY A 94 1.76 23.55 -42.05
C GLY A 94 0.86 24.79 -41.96
N SER A 95 0.58 25.24 -40.74
CA SER A 95 0.56 26.67 -40.37
C SER A 95 0.36 26.87 -38.87
N ALA A 96 1.01 27.92 -38.35
CA ALA A 96 0.97 28.38 -36.97
C ALA A 96 0.06 29.61 -36.84
N LYS A 97 -0.60 29.80 -35.67
CA LYS A 97 -0.69 31.07 -34.89
C LYS A 97 -1.91 31.10 -33.94
N GLY A 98 -1.64 31.55 -32.71
CA GLY A 98 -2.53 32.41 -31.92
C GLY A 98 -3.58 31.74 -31.03
N ILE A 99 -3.55 32.05 -29.72
CA ILE A 99 -4.57 32.89 -29.03
C ILE A 99 -4.22 32.91 -27.53
N LEU A 100 -3.73 34.08 -27.09
CA LEU A 100 -3.77 34.57 -25.71
C LEU A 100 -4.95 35.56 -25.64
N SER A 101 -5.99 35.24 -24.87
CA SER A 101 -6.85 36.18 -24.12
C SER A 101 -8.19 35.52 -23.77
N ASN A 102 -8.50 35.46 -22.46
CA ASN A 102 -9.83 35.58 -21.84
C ASN A 102 -9.87 34.81 -20.50
N VAL A 103 -9.59 35.56 -19.42
CA VAL A 103 -9.86 35.16 -18.04
C VAL A 103 -11.25 35.71 -17.69
N PHE A 104 -12.23 34.84 -17.42
CA PHE A 104 -13.51 35.21 -16.80
C PHE A 104 -13.55 34.64 -15.36
N PRO A 105 -14.06 35.39 -14.37
CA PRO A 105 -14.20 34.88 -13.00
C PRO A 105 -15.37 33.89 -12.88
N LEU A 106 -15.15 32.79 -12.16
CA LEU A 106 -16.17 31.78 -11.84
C LEU A 106 -17.21 32.34 -10.84
N PRO A 107 -18.50 31.97 -10.97
CA PRO A 107 -19.53 32.37 -10.02
C PRO A 107 -19.45 31.55 -8.72
N PRO A 108 -19.92 32.10 -7.57
CA PRO A 108 -19.92 31.40 -6.28
C PRO A 108 -20.90 30.21 -6.31
N GLY A 109 -20.36 28.99 -6.22
CA GLY A 109 -21.14 27.76 -6.17
C GLY A 109 -21.83 27.55 -4.83
N LYS A 110 -23.14 27.31 -4.86
CA LYS A 110 -23.96 26.88 -3.73
C LYS A 110 -23.48 25.49 -3.27
N MET A 111 -23.28 25.31 -1.96
CA MET A 111 -23.08 23.99 -1.35
C MET A 111 -24.36 23.15 -1.53
N GLU A 112 -24.22 22.00 -2.19
CA GLU A 112 -25.21 20.92 -2.17
C GLU A 112 -25.30 20.35 -0.74
N PRO A 113 -26.49 19.92 -0.29
CA PRO A 113 -26.71 19.47 1.08
C PRO A 113 -26.00 18.14 1.38
N PHE A 114 -25.51 18.02 2.62
CA PHE A 114 -24.98 16.80 3.22
C PHE A 114 -25.97 15.64 3.03
N ILE A 115 -25.53 14.56 2.41
CA ILE A 115 -26.28 13.30 2.34
C ILE A 115 -26.30 12.70 3.75
N GLU A 116 -27.49 12.52 4.34
CA GLU A 116 -27.64 11.79 5.60
C GLU A 116 -27.16 10.34 5.43
N ILE A 117 -26.14 9.96 6.20
CA ILE A 117 -25.58 8.61 6.21
C ILE A 117 -26.56 7.68 6.96
N PRO A 118 -27.03 6.57 6.35
CA PRO A 118 -27.91 5.61 7.02
C PRO A 118 -27.26 5.03 8.29
N LYS A 119 -28.07 4.70 9.30
CA LYS A 119 -27.57 4.10 10.54
C LYS A 119 -26.95 2.73 10.28
N LEU A 120 -25.78 2.47 10.88
CA LEU A 120 -25.01 1.22 10.76
C LEU A 120 -25.83 -0.06 11.05
N SER A 121 -26.94 0.03 11.77
CA SER A 121 -27.88 -1.07 12.01
C SER A 121 -28.53 -1.62 10.72
N GLU A 122 -28.58 -0.84 9.64
CA GLU A 122 -29.13 -1.23 8.34
C GLU A 122 -28.10 -1.93 7.43
N LEU A 123 -26.80 -1.89 7.76
CA LEU A 123 -25.73 -2.59 7.05
C LEU A 123 -25.75 -4.11 7.26
N SER A 124 -26.52 -4.60 8.25
CA SER A 124 -26.59 -6.03 8.59
C SER A 124 -27.11 -6.94 7.46
N VAL A 125 -27.55 -6.37 6.33
CA VAL A 125 -28.10 -7.14 5.20
C VAL A 125 -27.22 -7.09 3.93
N ASN A 126 -26.32 -6.12 3.73
CA ASN A 126 -25.53 -6.04 2.50
C ASN A 126 -24.07 -5.61 2.75
N LEU A 127 -23.17 -6.59 2.79
CA LEU A 127 -21.73 -6.34 2.73
C LEU A 127 -21.25 -6.22 1.27
N PRO A 128 -20.14 -5.51 1.01
CA PRO A 128 -19.51 -5.53 -0.31
C PRO A 128 -19.11 -6.96 -0.69
N LYS A 129 -19.39 -7.37 -1.93
CA LYS A 129 -19.05 -8.71 -2.41
C LYS A 129 -17.53 -8.93 -2.60
N ARG A 130 -16.77 -7.84 -2.73
CA ARG A 130 -15.33 -7.82 -3.05
C ARG A 130 -14.63 -6.82 -2.14
N ILE A 131 -13.74 -7.31 -1.28
CA ILE A 131 -13.06 -6.49 -0.28
C ILE A 131 -11.55 -6.72 -0.37
N VAL A 132 -10.78 -5.63 -0.48
CA VAL A 132 -9.32 -5.63 -0.31
C VAL A 132 -9.03 -5.12 1.09
N PHE A 133 -8.56 -5.96 2.00
CA PHE A 133 -8.11 -5.48 3.30
C PHE A 133 -6.67 -5.00 3.22
N HIS A 134 -6.43 -3.75 3.63
CA HIS A 134 -5.14 -3.09 3.55
C HIS A 134 -4.52 -2.91 4.93
N ASN A 135 -3.24 -3.28 5.07
CA ASN A 135 -2.45 -3.02 6.28
C ASN A 135 -0.93 -2.96 5.97
N ARG A 136 -0.23 -1.95 6.51
CA ARG A 136 1.21 -1.75 6.27
C ARG A 136 2.10 -1.91 7.51
N GLN A 137 1.65 -2.62 8.53
CA GLN A 137 2.40 -2.85 9.77
C GLN A 137 3.55 -3.86 9.58
N ALA A 138 4.31 -4.12 10.64
CA ALA A 138 5.45 -5.03 10.61
C ALA A 138 5.03 -6.50 10.43
N ILE A 139 6.00 -7.38 10.10
CA ILE A 139 5.72 -8.78 9.78
C ILE A 139 4.96 -9.55 10.87
N GLY A 140 5.27 -9.34 12.15
CA GLY A 140 4.55 -10.02 13.26
C GLY A 140 3.08 -9.59 13.35
N ASP A 141 2.81 -8.33 13.02
CA ASP A 141 1.48 -7.75 13.00
C ASP A 141 0.68 -8.31 11.82
N ILE A 142 1.29 -8.38 10.62
CA ILE A 142 0.69 -9.01 9.42
C ILE A 142 0.49 -10.51 9.62
N LEU A 143 1.42 -11.19 10.30
CA LEU A 143 1.28 -12.61 10.60
C LEU A 143 0.03 -12.83 11.47
N MET A 144 -0.23 -11.97 12.45
CA MET A 144 -1.46 -12.04 13.23
C MET A 144 -2.71 -11.60 12.48
N PHE A 145 -2.57 -10.81 11.42
CA PHE A 145 -3.69 -10.42 10.57
C PHE A 145 -4.30 -11.63 9.83
N THR A 146 -3.49 -12.67 9.54
CA THR A 146 -3.93 -13.90 8.84
C THR A 146 -5.11 -14.59 9.52
N CYS A 147 -5.14 -14.64 10.85
CA CYS A 147 -6.22 -15.31 11.59
C CYS A 147 -7.55 -14.55 11.48
N ALA A 148 -7.50 -13.21 11.38
CA ALA A 148 -8.70 -12.41 11.16
C ALA A 148 -9.29 -12.63 9.77
N ILE A 149 -8.44 -12.82 8.75
CA ILE A 149 -8.90 -13.17 7.39
C ILE A 149 -9.57 -14.55 7.39
N ARG A 150 -8.98 -15.55 8.05
CA ARG A 150 -9.59 -16.88 8.23
C ARG A 150 -10.98 -16.76 8.88
N ASP A 151 -11.06 -16.05 10.00
CA ASP A 151 -12.30 -15.92 10.78
C ASP A 151 -13.37 -15.14 9.98
N PHE A 152 -12.98 -14.08 9.28
CA PHE A 152 -13.85 -13.34 8.38
C PHE A 152 -14.40 -14.22 7.26
N LYS A 153 -13.55 -14.99 6.56
CA LYS A 153 -13.98 -15.88 5.48
C LYS A 153 -14.84 -17.04 5.96
N LYS A 154 -14.63 -17.51 7.20
CA LYS A 154 -15.52 -18.48 7.83
C LYS A 154 -16.92 -17.91 8.09
N ALA A 155 -17.02 -16.64 8.50
CA ALA A 155 -18.29 -15.95 8.73
C ALA A 155 -19.00 -15.58 7.43
N PHE A 156 -18.23 -15.19 6.40
CA PHE A 156 -18.74 -14.68 5.13
C PHE A 156 -18.10 -15.40 3.92
N PRO A 157 -18.43 -16.69 3.71
CA PRO A 157 -17.76 -17.52 2.71
C PRO A 157 -17.92 -17.00 1.27
N ASN A 158 -19.03 -16.33 0.98
CA ASN A 158 -19.37 -15.83 -0.35
C ASN A 158 -18.68 -14.51 -0.70
N ILE A 159 -18.11 -13.79 0.27
CA ILE A 159 -17.41 -12.54 0.01
C ILE A 159 -16.01 -12.84 -0.50
N GLN A 160 -15.66 -12.28 -1.65
CA GLN A 160 -14.31 -12.37 -2.20
C GLN A 160 -13.38 -11.41 -1.45
N VAL A 161 -12.19 -11.89 -1.10
CA VAL A 161 -11.25 -11.16 -0.24
C VAL A 161 -9.89 -11.10 -0.89
N GLN A 162 -9.26 -9.93 -0.86
CA GLN A 162 -7.85 -9.73 -1.13
C GLN A 162 -7.16 -9.08 0.06
N VAL A 163 -5.84 -9.19 0.11
CA VAL A 163 -5.03 -8.52 1.12
C VAL A 163 -3.93 -7.72 0.43
N ASP A 164 -3.85 -6.44 0.75
CA ASP A 164 -2.75 -5.55 0.38
C ASP A 164 -1.92 -5.28 1.63
N SER A 165 -0.71 -5.85 1.69
CA SER A 165 0.16 -5.72 2.85
C SER A 165 1.64 -5.56 2.53
N THR A 166 2.43 -5.22 3.55
CA THR A 166 3.90 -5.12 3.47
C THR A 166 4.59 -6.45 3.23
N VAL A 167 3.96 -7.58 3.58
CA VAL A 167 4.58 -8.91 3.52
C VAL A 167 3.70 -9.85 2.69
N GLY A 168 3.85 -9.75 1.36
CA GLY A 168 3.00 -10.47 0.39
C GLY A 168 3.05 -11.99 0.51
N HIS A 169 4.25 -12.57 0.65
CA HIS A 169 4.46 -14.02 0.60
C HIS A 169 3.80 -14.80 1.76
N ILE A 170 3.45 -14.16 2.88
CA ILE A 170 2.67 -14.82 3.95
C ILE A 170 1.28 -15.27 3.44
N TRP A 171 0.78 -14.62 2.39
CA TRP A 171 -0.53 -14.88 1.79
C TRP A 171 -0.47 -15.87 0.61
N ASP A 172 0.72 -16.35 0.25
CA ASP A 172 0.88 -17.36 -0.77
C ASP A 172 0.09 -18.62 -0.38
N HIS A 173 -0.52 -19.24 -1.39
CA HIS A 173 -1.38 -20.43 -1.25
C HIS A 173 -2.57 -20.31 -0.28
N ASN A 174 -2.84 -19.14 0.31
CA ASN A 174 -3.96 -18.95 1.21
C ASN A 174 -5.30 -19.13 0.44
N PRO A 175 -6.15 -20.11 0.82
CA PRO A 175 -7.42 -20.40 0.13
C PRO A 175 -8.50 -19.35 0.42
N ASN A 176 -8.28 -18.50 1.41
CA ASN A 176 -9.21 -17.44 1.81
C ASN A 176 -9.07 -16.18 0.95
N ILE A 177 -8.10 -16.15 0.03
CA ILE A 177 -7.74 -14.96 -0.76
C ILE A 177 -7.92 -15.21 -2.25
N ASN A 178 -8.63 -14.28 -2.88
CA ASN A 178 -8.77 -14.14 -4.33
C ASN A 178 -7.51 -13.51 -4.94
N ARG A 179 -7.19 -13.85 -6.19
CA ARG A 179 -5.97 -13.37 -6.89
C ARG A 179 -6.27 -12.63 -8.20
N GLU A 180 -7.55 -12.48 -8.55
CA GLU A 180 -7.97 -11.75 -9.73
C GLU A 180 -7.71 -10.23 -9.60
N SER A 181 -7.56 -9.49 -10.70
CA SER A 181 -7.35 -8.02 -10.62
C SER A 181 -8.67 -7.27 -10.48
N TRP A 182 -8.69 -6.23 -9.62
CA TRP A 182 -9.84 -5.35 -9.39
C TRP A 182 -9.48 -3.86 -9.62
N PRO A 183 -9.41 -3.40 -10.88
CA PRO A 183 -8.85 -2.09 -11.22
C PRO A 183 -9.72 -0.86 -10.86
N LEU A 184 -11.01 -1.05 -10.57
CA LEU A 184 -11.97 0.04 -10.27
C LEU A 184 -12.56 -0.12 -8.86
N LEU A 185 -11.69 -0.24 -7.86
CA LEU A 185 -12.11 -0.32 -6.47
C LEU A 185 -12.31 1.07 -5.85
N ILE A 186 -13.19 1.16 -4.87
CA ILE A 186 -13.38 2.36 -4.06
C ILE A 186 -12.29 2.39 -2.99
N ASP A 187 -11.48 3.44 -2.99
CA ASP A 187 -10.45 3.67 -1.99
C ASP A 187 -10.91 4.77 -1.01
N PRO A 188 -11.08 4.46 0.29
CA PRO A 188 -11.42 5.41 1.35
C PRO A 188 -10.55 6.66 1.39
N VAL A 189 -9.29 6.60 0.95
CA VAL A 189 -8.38 7.75 0.93
C VAL A 189 -8.89 8.85 0.00
N MET A 190 -9.73 8.53 -0.98
CA MET A 190 -10.32 9.51 -1.90
C MET A 190 -11.25 10.50 -1.19
N TYR A 191 -11.76 10.18 0.01
CA TYR A 191 -12.56 11.10 0.82
C TYR A 191 -11.71 12.11 1.61
N ASN A 192 -10.39 11.95 1.62
CA ASN A 192 -9.49 12.91 2.22
C ASN A 192 -9.33 14.14 1.32
N GLN A 193 -10.04 15.21 1.68
CA GLN A 193 -10.03 16.46 0.92
C GLN A 193 -8.85 17.38 1.26
N THR A 194 -8.18 17.17 2.40
CA THR A 194 -7.10 18.07 2.86
C THR A 194 -5.73 17.65 2.35
N GLY A 195 -5.57 16.36 2.03
CA GLY A 195 -4.29 15.76 1.65
C GLY A 195 -3.38 15.44 2.85
N ASP A 196 -3.76 15.85 4.07
CA ASP A 196 -3.03 15.51 5.29
C ASP A 196 -3.25 14.05 5.68
N LYS A 197 -2.36 13.50 6.50
CA LYS A 197 -2.56 12.14 7.03
C LYS A 197 -3.83 12.09 7.88
N ALA A 198 -4.79 11.26 7.48
CA ALA A 198 -6.01 11.04 8.23
C ALA A 198 -5.71 10.43 9.62
N SER A 199 -6.41 10.91 10.65
CA SER A 199 -6.43 10.26 11.96
C SER A 199 -7.16 8.91 11.91
N ASP A 200 -6.93 8.05 12.89
CA ASP A 200 -7.63 6.75 13.00
C ASP A 200 -9.17 6.89 12.99
N GLY A 201 -9.69 7.98 13.59
CA GLY A 201 -11.12 8.28 13.61
C GLY A 201 -11.66 8.67 12.24
N GLN A 202 -10.94 9.54 11.52
CA GLN A 202 -11.29 9.92 10.14
C GLN A 202 -11.22 8.72 9.20
N MET A 203 -10.15 7.92 9.31
CA MET A 203 -9.96 6.73 8.48
C MET A 203 -11.08 5.70 8.69
N LEU A 204 -11.55 5.54 9.94
CA LEU A 204 -12.71 4.70 10.23
C LEU A 204 -13.98 5.20 9.54
N GLU A 205 -14.21 6.51 9.54
CA GLU A 205 -15.39 7.10 8.89
C GLU A 205 -15.30 6.96 7.36
N TYR A 206 -14.12 7.23 6.79
CA TYR A 206 -13.86 7.03 5.36
C TYR A 206 -14.06 5.57 4.93
N ASN A 207 -13.60 4.62 5.74
CA ASN A 207 -13.85 3.19 5.50
C ASN A 207 -15.35 2.89 5.49
N LYS A 208 -16.13 3.39 6.46
CA LYS A 208 -17.58 3.17 6.52
C LYS A 208 -18.31 3.76 5.32
N GLN A 209 -17.93 4.97 4.91
CA GLN A 209 -18.48 5.60 3.72
C GLN A 209 -18.17 4.78 2.45
N ALA A 210 -16.94 4.29 2.32
CA ALA A 210 -16.54 3.44 1.20
C ALA A 210 -17.33 2.13 1.15
N VAL A 211 -17.62 1.51 2.31
CA VAL A 211 -18.46 0.31 2.39
C VAL A 211 -19.86 0.58 1.82
N LEU A 212 -20.48 1.69 2.22
CA LEU A 212 -21.82 2.07 1.74
C LEU A 212 -21.81 2.31 0.22
N GLU A 213 -20.82 3.07 -0.28
CA GLU A 213 -20.69 3.35 -1.71
C GLU A 213 -20.44 2.07 -2.52
N ALA A 214 -19.62 1.15 -2.01
CA ALA A 214 -19.31 -0.13 -2.64
C ALA A 214 -20.53 -1.04 -2.75
N VAL A 215 -21.37 -1.06 -1.73
CA VAL A 215 -22.64 -1.78 -1.75
C VAL A 215 -23.60 -1.17 -2.77
N GLN A 216 -23.73 0.16 -2.79
CA GLN A 216 -24.62 0.86 -3.72
C GLN A 216 -24.20 0.69 -5.18
N GLN A 217 -22.90 0.68 -5.47
CA GLN A 217 -22.36 0.59 -6.82
C GLN A 217 -21.95 -0.84 -7.24
N ASP A 218 -22.09 -1.83 -6.36
CA ASP A 218 -21.59 -3.21 -6.52
C ASP A 218 -20.09 -3.27 -6.92
N LYS A 219 -19.28 -2.37 -6.37
CA LYS A 219 -17.85 -2.25 -6.67
C LYS A 219 -16.97 -2.91 -5.59
N PRO A 220 -15.76 -3.36 -5.95
CA PRO A 220 -14.75 -3.72 -4.96
C PRO A 220 -14.40 -2.51 -4.07
N VAL A 221 -14.00 -2.78 -2.83
CA VAL A 221 -13.61 -1.72 -1.87
C VAL A 221 -12.32 -2.07 -1.17
N LYS A 222 -11.45 -1.09 -0.97
CA LYS A 222 -10.27 -1.21 -0.10
C LYS A 222 -10.61 -0.74 1.30
N LEU A 223 -10.22 -1.49 2.32
CA LEU A 223 -10.50 -1.15 3.72
C LEU A 223 -9.21 -1.14 4.54
N TYR A 224 -8.96 -0.03 5.23
CA TYR A 224 -7.78 0.16 6.05
C TYR A 224 -8.03 -0.46 7.42
N ILE A 225 -7.46 -1.64 7.68
CA ILE A 225 -7.64 -2.38 8.92
C ILE A 225 -6.34 -2.32 9.72
N GLY A 226 -6.39 -2.12 11.03
CA GLY A 226 -5.17 -2.08 11.84
C GLY A 226 -5.39 -2.34 13.32
N PRO A 227 -4.33 -2.68 14.06
CA PRO A 227 -4.46 -3.06 15.46
C PRO A 227 -4.48 -1.85 16.42
N GLY A 228 -4.31 -0.62 15.91
CA GLY A 228 -4.00 0.58 16.71
C GLY A 228 -4.90 0.77 17.92
N LYS A 229 -6.23 0.62 17.76
CA LYS A 229 -7.18 0.71 18.88
C LYS A 229 -6.90 -0.29 20.00
N ALA A 230 -6.66 -1.55 19.66
CA ALA A 230 -6.40 -2.60 20.63
C ALA A 230 -5.03 -2.41 21.30
N THR A 231 -4.00 -2.09 20.51
CA THR A 231 -2.64 -1.83 21.03
C THR A 231 -2.63 -0.65 22.01
N ASN A 232 -3.32 0.44 21.69
CA ASN A 232 -3.41 1.64 22.55
C ASN A 232 -4.25 1.43 23.82
N ALA A 233 -5.03 0.34 23.87
CA ALA A 233 -5.82 -0.08 25.02
C ALA A 233 -5.23 -1.30 25.75
N SER A 234 -4.05 -1.79 25.35
CA SER A 234 -3.46 -3.04 25.85
C SER A 234 -3.19 -3.06 27.36
N ASN A 235 -2.99 -1.90 28.00
CA ASN A 235 -2.84 -1.80 29.44
C ASN A 235 -4.16 -1.72 30.22
N ARG A 236 -5.30 -1.70 29.52
CA ARG A 236 -6.65 -1.54 30.09
C ARG A 236 -7.63 -2.61 29.61
N SER A 237 -7.23 -3.46 28.68
CA SER A 237 -8.07 -4.49 28.08
C SER A 237 -7.38 -5.84 28.17
N ASP A 238 -8.18 -6.88 28.43
CA ASP A 238 -7.83 -8.29 28.41
C ASP A 238 -7.93 -8.92 27.01
N ASN A 239 -8.16 -8.11 25.97
CA ASN A 239 -8.24 -8.60 24.61
C ASN A 239 -6.88 -9.06 24.09
N HIS A 240 -6.80 -10.33 23.68
CA HIS A 240 -5.63 -10.86 23.01
C HIS A 240 -5.37 -10.12 21.69
N PHE A 241 -4.11 -9.82 21.37
CA PHE A 241 -3.72 -9.05 20.18
C PHE A 241 -4.26 -9.62 18.86
N ALA A 242 -4.36 -10.95 18.76
CA ALA A 242 -4.97 -11.65 17.62
C ALA A 242 -6.39 -11.13 17.26
N ASN A 243 -7.13 -10.63 18.24
CA ASN A 243 -8.48 -10.09 18.03
C ASN A 243 -8.47 -8.67 17.48
N ALA A 244 -7.36 -7.95 17.51
CA ALA A 244 -7.29 -6.54 17.14
C ALA A 244 -7.80 -6.29 15.72
N TYR A 245 -7.38 -7.12 14.77
CA TYR A 245 -7.78 -7.03 13.37
C TYR A 245 -9.24 -7.40 13.15
N ARG A 246 -9.71 -8.47 13.79
CA ARG A 246 -11.11 -8.89 13.77
C ARG A 246 -12.01 -7.75 14.26
N THR A 247 -11.71 -7.19 15.42
CA THR A 247 -12.43 -6.04 15.98
C THR A 247 -12.35 -4.81 15.05
N SER A 248 -11.21 -4.57 14.39
CA SER A 248 -11.10 -3.48 13.41
C SER A 248 -11.98 -3.72 12.19
N MET A 249 -12.10 -4.95 11.68
CA MET A 249 -13.03 -5.30 10.61
C MET A 249 -14.49 -5.12 11.05
N GLU A 250 -14.85 -5.62 12.23
CA GLU A 250 -16.21 -5.48 12.81
C GLU A 250 -16.61 -4.01 12.94
N ASN A 251 -15.69 -3.15 13.39
CA ASN A 251 -15.93 -1.71 13.53
C ASN A 251 -16.17 -1.01 12.18
N VAL A 252 -15.48 -1.44 11.13
CA VAL A 252 -15.62 -0.88 9.77
C VAL A 252 -16.89 -1.39 9.10
N LEU A 253 -17.14 -2.70 9.19
CA LEU A 253 -18.21 -3.38 8.46
C LEU A 253 -19.55 -3.39 9.20
N GLY A 254 -19.56 -3.11 10.51
CA GLY A 254 -20.78 -3.14 11.32
C GLY A 254 -21.31 -4.56 11.55
N VAL A 255 -20.44 -5.57 11.57
CA VAL A 255 -20.82 -6.99 11.70
C VAL A 255 -20.14 -7.64 12.91
N THR A 256 -20.53 -8.88 13.20
CA THR A 256 -19.84 -9.75 14.15
C THR A 256 -19.15 -10.89 13.42
N ILE A 257 -17.87 -11.09 13.71
CA ILE A 257 -17.03 -12.15 13.21
C ILE A 257 -16.71 -13.08 14.38
N PRO A 258 -17.14 -14.36 14.35
CA PRO A 258 -16.81 -15.32 15.40
C PRO A 258 -15.29 -15.51 15.52
N GLN A 259 -14.78 -15.51 16.74
CA GLN A 259 -13.37 -15.77 17.00
C GLN A 259 -13.03 -17.24 16.75
N GLY A 260 -12.01 -17.49 15.93
CA GLY A 260 -11.42 -18.81 15.75
C GLY A 260 -10.23 -19.07 16.69
N PRO A 261 -9.40 -20.07 16.39
CA PRO A 261 -8.17 -20.34 17.15
C PRO A 261 -7.23 -19.14 17.19
N ILE A 262 -6.62 -18.87 18.35
CA ILE A 262 -5.63 -17.80 18.55
C ILE A 262 -4.27 -18.27 18.01
N ARG A 263 -4.17 -18.36 16.68
CA ARG A 263 -2.94 -18.67 15.95
C ARG A 263 -2.98 -18.05 14.57
N ALA A 264 -1.79 -17.68 14.08
CA ALA A 264 -1.60 -17.31 12.68
C ALA A 264 -1.80 -18.50 11.75
N ASP A 265 -2.05 -18.20 10.48
CA ASP A 265 -2.18 -19.16 9.40
C ASP A 265 -1.18 -18.85 8.29
N ILE A 266 -0.33 -19.83 7.97
CA ILE A 266 0.53 -19.83 6.79
C ILE A 266 0.14 -21.06 5.99
N TYR A 267 0.02 -20.90 4.68
CA TYR A 267 -0.36 -21.97 3.77
C TYR A 267 0.84 -22.29 2.90
N MET A 268 1.27 -23.54 2.94
CA MET A 268 2.37 -24.06 2.15
C MET A 268 1.84 -25.09 1.17
N THR A 269 2.42 -25.14 -0.01
CA THR A 269 2.26 -26.30 -0.91
C THR A 269 2.88 -27.54 -0.29
N GLU A 270 2.48 -28.71 -0.80
CA GLU A 270 3.08 -29.98 -0.42
C GLU A 270 4.59 -30.01 -0.74
N GLU A 271 5.01 -29.37 -1.83
CA GLU A 271 6.43 -29.24 -2.19
C GLU A 271 7.20 -28.40 -1.17
N GLU A 272 6.67 -27.23 -0.79
CA GLU A 272 7.31 -26.36 0.21
C GLU A 272 7.40 -27.02 1.57
N TYR A 273 6.33 -27.70 2.00
CA TYR A 273 6.29 -28.38 3.30
C TYR A 273 7.28 -29.54 3.38
N ASN A 274 7.39 -30.32 2.30
CA ASN A 274 8.31 -31.46 2.22
C ASN A 274 9.71 -31.09 1.74
N ARG A 275 9.98 -29.80 1.47
CA ARG A 275 11.28 -29.36 0.99
C ARG A 275 12.34 -29.73 2.04
N PRO A 276 13.41 -30.44 1.65
CA PRO A 276 14.47 -30.76 2.59
C PRO A 276 15.09 -29.46 3.13
N PRO A 277 15.46 -29.42 4.42
CA PRO A 277 16.16 -28.27 4.98
C PRO A 277 17.40 -27.92 4.16
N ILE A 278 17.68 -26.62 4.00
CA ILE A 278 18.88 -26.14 3.30
C ILE A 278 20.15 -26.60 4.02
N ILE A 279 20.08 -26.74 5.35
CA ILE A 279 21.17 -27.22 6.19
C ILE A 279 20.78 -28.61 6.69
N GLU A 280 21.57 -29.62 6.33
CA GLU A 280 21.28 -31.03 6.62
C GLU A 280 21.36 -31.37 8.12
N SER A 281 22.23 -30.70 8.86
CA SER A 281 22.38 -30.89 10.31
C SER A 281 21.38 -30.06 11.12
N PRO A 282 21.02 -30.46 12.35
CA PRO A 282 20.18 -29.65 13.22
C PRO A 282 20.75 -28.23 13.40
N TYR A 283 19.88 -27.23 13.25
CA TYR A 283 20.23 -25.82 13.41
C TYR A 283 19.14 -25.08 14.19
N TRP A 284 19.54 -23.98 14.81
CA TRP A 284 18.63 -23.03 15.44
C TRP A 284 18.56 -21.75 14.62
N LEU A 285 17.35 -21.27 14.36
CA LEU A 285 17.13 -19.95 13.79
C LEU A 285 17.10 -18.92 14.91
N ILE A 286 17.83 -17.82 14.72
CA ILE A 286 17.84 -16.68 15.63
C ILE A 286 17.55 -15.40 14.87
N THR A 287 16.85 -14.49 15.53
CA THR A 287 16.59 -13.12 15.05
C THR A 287 17.27 -12.15 16.02
N ALA A 288 18.60 -12.01 15.93
CA ALA A 288 19.39 -11.12 16.79
C ALA A 288 19.38 -9.63 16.37
N GLY A 289 18.45 -9.23 15.48
CA GLY A 289 18.30 -7.85 15.04
C GLY A 289 17.76 -6.93 16.15
N GLU A 290 18.18 -5.67 16.15
CA GLU A 290 17.73 -4.67 17.11
C GLU A 290 16.79 -3.66 16.44
N LYS A 291 15.65 -3.38 17.08
CA LYS A 291 14.74 -2.32 16.67
C LYS A 291 15.15 -1.02 17.36
N GLY A 292 15.76 -0.10 16.60
CA GLY A 292 16.37 1.13 17.14
C GLY A 292 15.41 2.06 17.88
N ASP A 293 14.13 2.12 17.49
CA ASP A 293 13.12 2.96 18.15
C ASP A 293 12.49 2.30 19.40
N TRP A 294 12.76 1.01 19.66
CA TRP A 294 12.12 0.29 20.77
C TRP A 294 13.02 -0.80 21.36
N THR A 295 13.98 -0.35 22.18
CA THR A 295 15.03 -1.21 22.76
C THR A 295 14.54 -2.24 23.76
N CYS A 296 13.36 -2.10 24.37
CA CYS A 296 12.90 -3.12 25.32
C CYS A 296 12.49 -4.46 24.67
N LYS A 297 12.47 -4.53 23.32
CA LYS A 297 12.29 -5.77 22.56
C LYS A 297 13.61 -6.41 22.14
N THR A 298 14.75 -5.81 22.48
CA THR A 298 16.06 -6.27 22.02
C THR A 298 16.77 -7.09 23.09
N PHE A 299 17.46 -8.14 22.65
CA PHE A 299 18.42 -8.85 23.46
C PHE A 299 19.81 -8.45 22.97
N ALA A 300 20.60 -7.83 23.84
CA ALA A 300 21.84 -7.17 23.46
C ALA A 300 22.76 -8.11 22.66
N PHE A 301 23.34 -7.59 21.58
CA PHE A 301 24.23 -8.34 20.69
C PHE A 301 25.30 -9.17 21.42
N GLU A 302 25.95 -8.59 22.44
CA GLU A 302 26.98 -9.31 23.23
C GLU A 302 26.42 -10.52 23.99
N LYS A 303 25.15 -10.47 24.38
CA LYS A 303 24.48 -11.61 25.01
C LYS A 303 24.14 -12.71 24.01
N TRP A 304 23.75 -12.36 22.79
CA TRP A 304 23.65 -13.35 21.70
C TRP A 304 24.99 -14.02 21.43
N ARG A 305 26.09 -13.26 21.42
CA ARG A 305 27.45 -13.82 21.27
C ARG A 305 27.82 -14.79 22.40
N GLU A 306 27.47 -14.48 23.65
CA GLU A 306 27.65 -15.40 24.78
C GLU A 306 26.89 -16.71 24.56
N VAL A 307 25.62 -16.65 24.12
CA VAL A 307 24.78 -17.83 23.85
C VAL A 307 25.40 -18.72 22.75
N VAL A 308 25.76 -18.13 21.61
CA VAL A 308 26.33 -18.88 20.49
C VAL A 308 27.65 -19.53 20.87
N LYS A 309 28.53 -18.81 21.58
CA LYS A 309 29.82 -19.36 22.05
C LYS A 309 29.66 -20.47 23.08
N ALA A 310 28.61 -20.43 23.90
CA ALA A 310 28.33 -21.45 24.90
C ALA A 310 27.85 -22.78 24.29
N MET A 311 27.43 -22.78 23.02
CA MET A 311 26.90 -23.96 22.33
C MET A 311 27.70 -24.26 21.04
N PRO A 312 29.01 -24.59 21.15
CA PRO A 312 29.91 -24.70 19.98
C PRO A 312 29.59 -25.87 19.04
N LEU A 313 28.76 -26.82 19.47
CA LEU A 313 28.32 -27.96 18.67
C LEU A 313 27.00 -27.71 17.93
N MET A 314 26.33 -26.57 18.19
CA MET A 314 25.06 -26.21 17.56
C MET A 314 25.30 -25.25 16.40
N THR A 315 24.65 -25.50 15.26
CA THR A 315 24.63 -24.53 14.16
C THR A 315 23.56 -23.48 14.43
N PHE A 316 23.95 -22.21 14.43
CA PHE A 316 23.03 -21.08 14.51
C PHE A 316 22.91 -20.40 13.15
N VAL A 317 21.70 -20.05 12.77
CA VAL A 317 21.38 -19.33 11.53
C VAL A 317 20.70 -18.03 11.91
N GLN A 318 21.35 -16.90 11.64
CA GLN A 318 20.77 -15.58 11.80
C GLN A 318 19.83 -15.29 10.63
N ILE A 319 18.59 -14.90 10.96
CA ILE A 319 17.59 -14.42 10.01
C ILE A 319 17.10 -13.03 10.42
N GLY A 320 17.01 -12.13 9.44
CA GLY A 320 16.68 -10.72 9.69
C GLY A 320 17.91 -9.89 10.03
#